data_AF-A0A3P3TX31-F1
#
_entry.id   AF-A0A3P3TX31-F1
#
_cell.length_a   1.000
_cell.length_b   1.000
_cell.length_c   1.000
_cell.angle_alpha   90.00
_cell.angle_beta   90.00
_cell.angle_gamma   90.00
#
_symmetry.space_group_name_H-M   'P 1'
#
loop_
_entity.id
_entity.type
_entity.pdbx_description
1 polymer ?
#
loop_
_entity_poly.entity_id
_entity_poly.type
_entity_poly.pdbx_seq_one_letter_code
_entity_poly.pdbx_strand_id
1 'polypeptide(L)'
;MAVSIVFNAINVAGQKTNSSISVGEVLQNTWSAHAKINIGQGIQFGINNTILFVSTIVDPDVVDAPIVDNDILGPTAQNQSI
;
A
#
# COMPACT_ATOMS: atom_id res chain seq x y z
N MET A 1 -28.38 2.38 15.70
CA MET A 1 -28.09 3.82 15.91
C MET A 1 -26.77 4.11 15.23
N ALA A 2 -26.75 4.99 14.23
CA ALA A 2 -25.50 5.43 13.61
C ALA A 2 -24.81 6.45 14.55
N VAL A 3 -23.55 6.19 14.86
CA VAL A 3 -22.67 7.14 15.55
C VAL A 3 -21.96 7.99 14.50
N SER A 4 -21.96 9.31 14.68
CA SER A 4 -21.21 10.22 13.83
C SER A 4 -19.74 10.19 14.21
N ILE A 5 -18.88 9.90 13.23
CA ILE A 5 -17.43 10.05 13.37
C ILE A 5 -17.02 11.27 12.54
N VAL A 6 -16.66 12.35 13.21
CA VAL A 6 -16.20 13.60 12.57
C VAL A 6 -14.69 13.67 12.69
N PHE A 7 -14.00 13.63 11.55
CA PHE A 7 -12.57 13.88 11.50
C PHE A 7 -12.32 15.36 11.24
N ASN A 8 -11.45 15.99 12.03
CA ASN A 8 -10.99 17.35 11.76
C ASN A 8 -10.08 17.38 10.51
N ALA A 9 -9.16 16.43 10.40
CA ALA A 9 -8.35 16.18 9.20
C ALA A 9 -7.78 14.76 9.23
N ILE A 10 -7.62 14.14 8.06
CA ILE A 10 -6.82 12.92 7.88
C ILE A 10 -5.60 13.34 7.07
N ASN A 11 -4.42 13.28 7.69
CA ASN A 11 -3.16 13.56 7.01
C ASN A 11 -2.41 12.25 6.80
N VAL A 12 -2.24 11.84 5.55
CA VAL A 12 -1.47 10.64 5.20
C VAL A 12 -0.19 11.07 4.52
N ALA A 13 0.90 10.96 5.27
CA ALA A 13 2.21 11.35 4.79
C ALA A 13 2.77 10.37 3.76
N GLY A 14 2.31 9.11 3.74
CA GLY A 14 2.76 8.09 2.80
C GLY A 14 1.91 6.84 2.78
N GLN A 15 1.85 6.19 1.61
CA GLN A 15 1.23 4.88 1.39
C GLN A 15 2.16 4.04 0.51
N LYS A 16 2.07 2.70 0.60
CA LYS A 16 2.85 1.76 -0.20
C LYS A 16 1.93 0.81 -0.98
N THR A 17 2.53 -0.10 -1.75
CA THR A 17 1.83 -1.18 -2.43
C THR A 17 0.84 -1.86 -1.47
N ASN A 18 -0.40 -2.07 -1.94
CA ASN A 18 -1.48 -2.67 -1.15
C ASN A 18 -1.93 -1.88 0.08
N SER A 19 -2.03 -0.54 -0.02
CA SER A 19 -2.49 0.30 1.10
C SER A 19 -3.89 0.88 0.85
N SER A 20 -4.69 0.97 1.91
CA SER A 20 -5.99 1.65 1.91
C SER A 20 -6.10 2.67 3.04
N ILE A 21 -6.88 3.72 2.81
CA ILE A 21 -7.43 4.57 3.88
C ILE A 21 -8.94 4.41 3.78
N SER A 22 -9.59 3.96 4.85
CA SER A 22 -11.01 3.63 4.81
C SER A 22 -11.71 4.00 6.10
N VAL A 23 -12.92 4.53 5.96
CA VAL A 23 -13.75 5.06 7.03
C VAL A 23 -15.18 4.55 6.82
N GLY A 24 -15.78 4.00 7.86
CA GLY A 24 -17.10 3.38 7.80
C GLY A 24 -17.02 1.87 7.53
N GLU A 25 -18.15 1.28 7.18
CA GLU A 25 -18.21 -0.13 6.80
C GLU A 25 -17.66 -0.31 5.38
N VAL A 26 -16.49 -0.95 5.27
CA VAL A 26 -15.80 -1.14 3.99
C VAL A 26 -15.40 -2.60 3.85
N LEU A 27 -15.97 -3.28 2.86
CA LEU A 27 -15.50 -4.59 2.44
C LEU A 27 -14.31 -4.44 1.49
N GLN A 28 -13.16 -4.97 1.88
CA GLN A 28 -11.91 -4.94 1.10
C GLN A 28 -11.46 -6.36 0.79
N ASN A 29 -12.28 -7.08 0.03
CA ASN A 29 -11.94 -8.42 -0.40
C ASN A 29 -11.03 -8.36 -1.63
N THR A 30 -10.23 -9.41 -1.78
CA THR A 30 -9.52 -9.68 -3.04
C THR A 30 -8.38 -8.70 -3.33
N TRP A 31 -7.61 -8.36 -2.30
CA TRP A 31 -6.43 -7.53 -2.44
C TRP A 31 -5.21 -8.42 -2.75
N SER A 32 -4.71 -8.33 -3.98
CA SER A 32 -3.42 -8.91 -4.37
C SER A 32 -2.51 -7.78 -4.85
N ALA A 33 -1.25 -7.83 -4.43
CA ALA A 33 -0.25 -6.90 -4.94
C ALA A 33 1.15 -7.52 -4.83
N HIS A 34 1.92 -7.32 -5.89
CA HIS A 34 3.30 -7.78 -5.97
C HIS A 34 4.17 -6.63 -6.40
N ALA A 35 5.29 -6.42 -5.72
CA ALA A 35 6.26 -5.41 -6.08
C ALA A 35 7.65 -5.86 -5.69
N LYS A 36 8.59 -5.78 -6.63
CA LYS A 36 10.00 -5.68 -6.30
C LYS A 36 10.34 -4.19 -6.23
N ILE A 37 10.93 -3.76 -5.13
CA ILE A 37 11.27 -2.35 -4.95
C ILE A 37 12.70 -2.26 -4.46
N ASN A 38 13.56 -1.70 -5.30
CA ASN A 38 14.93 -1.36 -4.94
C ASN A 38 15.03 0.15 -4.77
N ILE A 39 15.08 0.64 -3.53
CA ILE A 39 15.15 2.06 -3.24
C ILE A 39 16.47 2.38 -2.58
N GLY A 40 17.21 3.30 -3.18
CA GLY A 40 18.53 3.69 -2.72
C GLY A 40 18.49 4.52 -1.45
N GLN A 41 17.69 5.59 -1.49
CA GLN A 41 17.52 6.52 -0.38
C GLN A 41 16.25 6.33 0.44
N GLY A 42 15.53 5.24 0.19
CA GLY A 42 14.21 5.03 0.77
C GLY A 42 13.22 6.12 0.35
N ILE A 43 12.18 6.31 1.16
CA ILE A 43 11.10 7.25 0.90
C ILE A 43 11.10 8.29 2.02
N GLN A 44 11.13 9.57 1.65
CA GLN A 44 11.19 10.70 2.57
C GLN A 44 9.83 11.42 2.55
N PHE A 45 9.24 11.65 3.72
CA PHE A 45 7.95 12.32 3.86
C PHE A 45 8.08 13.55 4.77
N GLY A 46 7.36 14.62 4.44
CA GLY A 46 7.48 15.90 5.16
C GLY A 46 8.70 16.73 4.73
N ILE A 47 9.13 17.67 5.57
CA ILE A 47 10.28 18.55 5.29
C ILE A 47 11.57 17.74 5.52
N ASN A 48 12.28 17.46 4.43
CA ASN A 48 13.53 16.69 4.45
C ASN A 48 14.66 17.46 3.77
N ASN A 49 15.85 17.39 4.34
CA ASN A 49 17.07 17.93 3.74
C ASN A 49 18.10 16.81 3.67
N THR A 50 18.48 16.43 2.45
CA THR A 50 19.50 15.39 2.20
C THR A 50 20.64 16.05 1.42
N ILE A 51 21.86 16.03 1.96
CA ILE A 51 23.05 16.63 1.35
C ILE A 51 24.19 15.61 1.39
N LEU A 52 25.04 15.60 0.35
CA LEU A 52 26.21 14.71 0.19
C LEU A 52 25.87 13.22 0.24
N PHE A 53 24.92 12.80 -0.58
CA PHE A 53 24.51 11.41 -0.62
C PHE A 53 24.80 10.73 -1.97
N VAL A 54 25.30 9.49 -1.92
CA VAL A 54 25.52 8.61 -3.07
C VAL A 54 24.86 7.25 -2.80
N SER A 55 23.93 6.85 -3.68
CA SER A 55 23.32 5.50 -3.66
C SER A 55 23.74 4.77 -4.91
N THR A 56 24.25 3.56 -4.73
CA THR A 56 24.41 2.59 -5.80
C THR A 56 23.59 1.36 -5.46
N ILE A 57 22.64 1.04 -6.33
CA ILE A 57 21.88 -0.19 -6.25
C ILE A 57 22.35 -1.06 -7.41
N VAL A 58 22.88 -2.23 -7.08
CA VAL A 58 23.23 -3.24 -8.07
C VAL A 58 22.33 -4.43 -7.80
N ASP A 59 21.50 -4.75 -8.78
CA ASP A 59 20.56 -5.87 -8.74
C ASP A 59 20.82 -6.77 -9.95
N PRO A 60 21.87 -7.62 -9.90
CA PRO A 60 22.31 -8.38 -11.06
C PRO A 60 21.64 -9.76 -11.05
N ASP A 61 20.34 -9.81 -11.30
CA ASP A 61 19.63 -11.05 -11.58
C ASP A 61 19.36 -11.25 -13.09
N VAL A 62 19.36 -12.51 -13.53
CA VAL A 62 19.09 -12.89 -14.93
C VAL A 62 17.58 -12.96 -15.21
N VAL A 63 16.80 -13.26 -14.18
CA VAL A 63 15.33 -13.24 -14.20
C VAL A 63 14.87 -12.45 -12.98
N ASP A 64 14.31 -11.28 -13.24
CA ASP A 64 13.80 -10.36 -12.23
C ASP A 64 12.34 -10.69 -11.88
N ALA A 65 12.05 -10.82 -10.57
CA ALA A 65 10.72 -10.96 -9.96
C ALA A 65 9.65 -11.67 -10.83
N PRO A 66 9.78 -12.99 -11.11
CA PRO A 66 8.71 -13.72 -11.76
C PRO A 66 7.51 -13.82 -10.80
N ILE A 67 6.50 -13.01 -11.05
CA ILE A 67 5.25 -13.01 -10.29
C ILE A 67 4.34 -14.08 -10.89
N VAL A 68 3.99 -15.07 -10.07
CA VAL A 68 2.99 -16.10 -10.40
C VAL A 68 1.83 -15.90 -9.43
N ASP A 69 0.74 -15.33 -9.94
CA ASP A 69 -0.49 -15.11 -9.18
C ASP A 69 -1.53 -16.14 -9.61
N ASN A 70 -1.71 -17.15 -8.77
CA ASN A 70 -2.66 -18.26 -8.97
C ASN A 70 -3.82 -18.16 -7.97
N ASP A 71 -4.23 -16.95 -7.59
CA ASP A 71 -5.26 -16.77 -6.59
C ASP A 71 -6.67 -17.16 -7.07
N ILE A 72 -7.43 -17.79 -6.18
CA ILE A 72 -8.87 -17.95 -6.32
C ILE A 72 -9.49 -16.90 -5.40
N LEU A 73 -10.01 -15.85 -6.00
CA LEU A 73 -10.64 -14.73 -5.30
C LEU A 73 -11.81 -15.28 -4.45
N GLY A 74 -11.72 -15.17 -3.13
CA GLY A 74 -12.76 -15.59 -2.18
C GLY A 74 -14.11 -14.88 -2.40
N PRO A 75 -15.20 -15.34 -1.78
CA PRO A 75 -16.54 -14.87 -2.09
C PRO A 75 -16.67 -13.33 -1.97
N THR A 76 -17.15 -12.71 -3.06
CA THR A 76 -17.39 -11.26 -3.21
C THR A 76 -18.72 -10.80 -2.62
N ALA A 77 -19.50 -11.71 -2.03
CA ALA A 77 -20.84 -11.43 -1.53
C ALA A 77 -20.79 -10.86 -0.11
N GLN A 78 -21.08 -9.56 0.01
CA GLN A 78 -21.44 -8.93 1.27
C GLN A 78 -22.92 -9.23 1.54
N ASN A 79 -23.21 -10.11 2.50
CA ASN A 79 -24.54 -10.14 3.09
C ASN A 79 -24.58 -9.04 4.18
N GLN A 80 -24.70 -7.78 3.76
CA GLN A 80 -24.96 -6.69 4.70
C GLN A 80 -26.42 -6.78 5.11
N SER A 81 -26.68 -7.47 6.21
CA SER A 81 -27.97 -7.41 6.87
C SER A 81 -28.05 -6.16 7.75
N ILE A 82 -28.87 -5.22 7.25
CA ILE A 82 -29.60 -4.11 7.90
C ILE A 82 -28.76 -2.99 8.53
#